data_AF-A0AAD6QX04-F1
#
_entry.id   AF-A0AAD6QX04-F1
#
_cell.length_a   1.000
_cell.length_b   1.000
_cell.length_c   1.000
_cell.angle_alpha   90.00
_cell.angle_beta   90.00
_cell.angle_gamma   90.00
#
_symmetry.space_group_name_H-M   'P 1'
#
loop_
_entity.id
_entity.type
_entity.pdbx_description
1 polymer ?
#
loop_
_entity_poly.entity_id
_entity_poly.type
_entity_poly.pdbx_seq_one_letter_code
_entity_poly.pdbx_strand_id
1 'polypeptide(L)' 'MRAGSNGFEWVSFKSSSQPMKSPMAGSISVMRAMPIDVISNAYQISPREAEQLKMNRDPQTMLLSPARTSS' A
#
# COMPACT_ATOMS: atom_id res chain seq x y z
N MET A 1 -1.88 4.33 10.16
CA MET A 1 -2.62 5.48 10.74
C MET A 1 -3.44 6.11 9.64
N ARG A 2 -4.65 6.58 9.93
CA ARG A 2 -5.53 7.31 9.00
C ARG A 2 -5.99 8.57 9.71
N ALA A 3 -5.91 9.72 9.04
CA ALA A 3 -6.42 10.97 9.58
C ALA A 3 -7.95 10.94 9.70
N GLY A 4 -8.47 11.47 10.80
CA GLY A 4 -9.90 11.77 10.95
C GLY A 4 -10.26 13.08 10.25
N SER A 5 -11.50 13.56 10.46
CA SER A 5 -11.96 14.84 9.92
C SER A 5 -11.09 16.02 10.37
N ASN A 6 -10.50 15.93 11.56
CA ASN A 6 -9.71 17.00 12.18
C ASN A 6 -8.19 16.78 12.00
N GLY A 7 -7.77 15.93 11.06
CA GLY A 7 -6.36 15.61 10.83
C GLY A 7 -5.81 14.54 11.79
N PHE A 8 -4.48 14.37 11.76
CA PHE A 8 -3.74 13.47 12.65
C PHE A 8 -2.25 13.84 12.64
N GLU A 9 -1.65 13.96 13.82
CA GLU A 9 -0.24 14.30 14.03
C GLU A 9 0.45 13.24 14.88
N TRP A 10 1.73 12.95 14.60
CA TRP A 10 2.50 11.95 15.33
C TRP A 10 4.01 12.16 15.18
N VAL A 11 4.76 11.65 16.16
CA VAL A 11 6.22 11.55 16.15
C VAL A 11 6.61 10.08 16.32
N SER A 12 7.72 9.65 15.70
CA SER A 12 8.30 8.33 15.99
C SER A 12 9.79 8.38 16.21
N PHE A 13 10.21 7.60 17.20
CA PHE A 13 11.61 7.28 17.47
C PHE A 13 11.92 5.92 16.84
N LYS A 14 13.05 5.82 16.16
CA LYS A 14 13.51 4.58 15.53
C LYS A 14 14.95 4.32 15.96
N SER A 15 15.25 3.09 16.31
CA SER A 15 16.56 2.64 16.82
C SER A 15 17.57 2.32 15.72
N SER A 16 17.55 3.10 14.62
CA SER A 16 18.46 2.91 13.49
C SER A 16 18.86 4.26 12.91
N SER A 17 20.12 4.37 12.48
CA SER A 17 20.66 5.55 11.80
C SER A 17 20.11 5.74 10.38
N GLN A 18 19.64 4.65 9.73
CA GLN A 18 19.02 4.70 8.41
C GLN A 18 17.73 3.87 8.38
N PRO A 19 16.65 4.36 9.00
CA PRO A 19 15.45 3.56 9.17
C PRO A 19 14.61 3.49 7.89
N MET A 20 14.51 2.29 7.31
CA MET A 20 13.67 2.03 6.13
C MET A 20 12.26 1.54 6.50
N LYS A 21 11.32 1.68 5.56
CA LYS A 21 9.97 1.10 5.64
C LYS A 21 9.69 0.36 4.33
N SER A 22 8.91 -0.71 4.40
CA SER A 22 8.43 -1.45 3.24
C SER A 22 6.91 -1.35 3.16
N PRO A 23 6.35 -0.40 2.39
CA PRO A 23 4.91 -0.26 2.25
C PRO A 23 4.27 -1.51 1.64
N MET A 24 3.04 -1.84 2.04
CA MET A 24 2.28 -2.95 1.44
C MET A 24 1.37 -2.51 0.29
N ALA A 25 1.11 -1.22 0.12
CA ALA A 25 0.35 -0.68 -1.01
C ALA A 25 0.98 0.61 -1.52
N GLY A 26 0.68 0.96 -2.77
CA GLY A 26 1.28 2.09 -3.48
C GLY A 26 2.44 1.69 -4.40
N SER A 27 2.97 2.67 -5.11
CA SER A 27 3.92 2.51 -6.22
C SER A 27 5.31 2.00 -5.81
N ILE A 28 5.65 2.09 -4.52
CA ILE A 28 6.91 1.57 -3.95
C ILE A 28 6.67 0.37 -3.02
N SER A 29 5.51 -0.28 -3.13
CA SER A 29 5.11 -1.35 -2.22
C SER A 29 5.72 -2.72 -2.54
N VAL A 30 5.73 -3.59 -1.55
CA VAL A 30 6.05 -5.02 -1.72
C VAL A 30 5.11 -5.66 -2.74
N MET A 31 3.82 -5.30 -2.73
CA MET A 31 2.85 -5.81 -3.72
C MET A 31 3.23 -5.41 -5.14
N ARG A 32 3.68 -4.17 -5.35
CA ARG A 32 4.16 -3.67 -6.65
C ARG A 32 5.39 -4.44 -7.16
N ALA A 33 6.26 -4.87 -6.25
CA ALA A 33 7.47 -5.62 -6.57
C ALA A 33 7.20 -7.11 -6.85
N MET A 34 6.14 -7.70 -6.30
CA MET A 34 5.84 -9.12 -6.49
C MET A 34 5.37 -9.44 -7.91
N PRO A 35 5.80 -10.57 -8.51
CA PRO A 35 5.21 -11.09 -9.75
C PRO A 35 3.71 -11.37 -9.58
N ILE A 36 2.94 -11.19 -10.65
CA ILE A 36 1.47 -11.41 -10.62
C ILE A 36 1.15 -12.85 -10.19
N ASP A 37 1.86 -13.84 -10.73
CA ASP A 37 1.60 -15.25 -10.40
C ASP A 37 1.83 -15.56 -8.92
N VAL A 38 2.79 -14.89 -8.28
CA VAL A 38 3.03 -15.05 -6.82
C VAL A 38 1.83 -14.52 -6.05
N ILE A 39 1.29 -13.36 -6.43
CA ILE A 39 0.11 -12.77 -5.79
C ILE A 39 -1.13 -13.65 -6.04
N SER A 40 -1.36 -14.08 -7.28
CA SER A 40 -2.49 -14.94 -7.64
C SER A 40 -2.49 -16.24 -6.86
N ASN A 41 -1.36 -16.93 -6.78
CA ASN A 41 -1.26 -18.20 -6.06
C ASN A 41 -1.35 -18.03 -4.54
N ALA A 42 -0.68 -17.01 -3.98
CA ALA A 42 -0.70 -16.77 -2.54
C ALA A 42 -2.10 -16.40 -2.01
N TYR A 43 -2.87 -15.64 -2.80
CA TYR A 43 -4.20 -15.17 -2.41
C TYR A 43 -5.34 -15.99 -3.02
N GLN A 44 -5.04 -16.98 -3.88
CA GLN A 44 -6.03 -17.80 -4.60
C GLN A 44 -7.04 -16.95 -5.40
N ILE A 45 -6.53 -15.91 -6.07
CA ILE A 45 -7.32 -14.98 -6.88
C ILE A 45 -6.90 -15.03 -8.35
N SER A 46 -7.79 -14.58 -9.23
CA SER A 46 -7.47 -14.51 -10.66
C SER A 46 -6.29 -13.56 -10.93
N PRO A 47 -5.52 -13.75 -12.02
CA PRO A 47 -4.48 -12.80 -12.43
C PRO A 47 -4.98 -11.35 -12.55
N ARG A 48 -6.23 -11.16 -12.98
CA ARG A 48 -6.87 -9.83 -13.07
C ARG A 48 -7.09 -9.20 -11.70
N GLU A 49 -7.59 -9.96 -10.74
CA GLU A 49 -7.75 -9.49 -9.35
C GLU A 49 -6.40 -9.23 -8.70
N ALA A 50 -5.40 -10.06 -8.98
CA ALA A 50 -4.02 -9.85 -8.52
C ALA A 50 -3.41 -8.57 -9.10
N GLU A 51 -3.66 -8.29 -10.38
CA GLU A 51 -3.21 -7.04 -11.02
C GLU A 51 -3.92 -5.82 -10.42
N GLN A 52 -5.22 -5.91 -10.18
CA GLN A 52 -5.94 -4.86 -9.45
C GLN A 52 -5.36 -4.65 -8.06
N LEU A 53 -5.13 -5.72 -7.29
CA LEU A 53 -4.53 -5.64 -5.96
C LEU A 53 -3.12 -5.02 -5.99
N LYS A 54 -2.31 -5.37 -7.00
CA LYS A 54 -0.96 -4.87 -7.21
C LYS A 54 -0.92 -3.38 -7.56
N MET A 55 -1.91 -2.88 -8.29
CA MET A 55 -1.93 -1.52 -8.88
C MET A 55 -2.95 -0.56 -8.25
N ASN A 56 -3.79 -1.02 -7.31
CA ASN A 56 -4.96 -0.27 -6.80
C ASN A 56 -4.67 1.09 -6.14
N ARG A 57 -3.41 1.42 -5.88
CA ARG A 57 -3.00 2.68 -5.26
C ARG A 57 -1.99 3.48 -6.07
N ASP A 58 -1.66 3.07 -7.29
CA ASP A 58 -0.76 3.86 -8.12
C ASP A 58 -1.40 5.22 -8.50
N PRO A 59 -0.64 6.33 -8.54
CA PRO A 59 0.80 6.43 -8.27
C PRO A 59 1.16 6.73 -6.79
N GLN A 60 0.21 6.65 -5.85
CA GLN A 60 0.42 7.00 -4.44
C GLN A 60 1.54 6.14 -3.82
N THR A 61 2.35 6.75 -2.95
CA THR A 61 3.48 6.07 -2.31
C THR A 61 3.10 5.59 -0.91
N MET A 62 3.48 6.33 0.13
CA MET A 62 3.29 5.93 1.52
C MET A 62 2.01 6.50 2.14
N LEU A 63 1.61 7.70 1.72
CA LEU A 63 0.37 8.34 2.17
C LEU A 63 -0.71 8.07 1.12
N LEU A 64 -1.77 7.41 1.53
CA LEU A 64 -2.87 7.02 0.66
C LEU A 64 -4.08 7.90 0.93
N SER A 65 -4.65 8.46 -0.14
CA SER A 65 -5.95 9.12 -0.04
C SER A 65 -7.05 8.05 0.17
N PRO A 66 -8.14 8.39 0.86
CA PRO A 66 -9.32 7.53 0.90
C PRO A 66 -9.77 7.17 -0.51
N ALA A 67 -10.17 5.91 -0.72
CA ALA A 67 -10.79 5.51 -1.97
C ALA A 67 -12.08 6.33 -2.14
N ARG A 68 -12.32 6.87 -3.34
CA ARG A 68 -13.58 7.54 -3.65
C ARG A 68 -14.66 6.46 -3.69
N THR A 69 -15.45 6.36 -2.65
CA THR A 69 -16.73 5.65 -2.73
C THR A 69 -17.68 6.61 -3.42
N SER A 70 -18.10 6.33 -4.66
CA SER A 70 -19.27 6.99 -5.22
C SER A 70 -20.47 6.54 -4.38
N SER A 71 -21.13 7.50 -3.72
CA SER A 71 -22.44 7.29 -3.11
C SER A 71 -23.50 7.06 -4.18
#